data_AF-A0A2E8EZ09-F1
#
_entry.id   AF-A0A2E8EZ09-F1
#
_cell.length_a   1.000
_cell.length_b   1.000
_cell.length_c   1.000
_cell.angle_alpha   90.00
_cell.angle_beta   90.00
_cell.angle_gamma   90.00
#
_symmetry.space_group_name_H-M   'P 1'
#
loop_
_entity.id
_entity.type
_entity.pdbx_description
1 polymer ?
#
loop_
_entity_poly.entity_id
_entity_poly.type
_entity_poly.pdbx_seq_one_letter_code
_entity_poly.pdbx_strand_id
1 'polypeptide(L)'
;MNDDTSPQLSFGADDLRLPDELRAPLRDHLATLKQNYLQRGWGMRVGWGQRPALIVIDMARYWLDPEMQIGSNLDSVMEGTCQVLAASRRAGIPIFFTSLAWDPADPPSPQNRKLKWSVPEGKAGELFALDARLEHRPEEKIVYKRYASSFKGTNLHEMLTSLSIDTLIVTGISTSHCVYATCRDAVDSFRVIVPKEAIGERCELMHEVNLLDIDIDLGDVTPVAEVLAHLDGLTAEASS
;
A
#
# COMPACT_ATOMS: atom_id res chain seq x y z
N MET A 1 2.75 37.21 -2.88
CA MET A 1 2.76 36.17 -1.83
C MET A 1 1.59 35.27 -2.19
N ASN A 2 1.84 34.21 -2.95
CA ASN A 2 0.80 33.24 -3.25
C ASN A 2 0.63 32.41 -1.98
N ASP A 3 -0.58 32.41 -1.45
CA ASP A 3 -0.98 31.60 -0.31
C ASP A 3 -1.06 30.16 -0.81
N ASP A 4 0.08 29.46 -0.74
CA ASP A 4 0.24 28.06 -1.13
C ASP A 4 -0.53 27.19 -0.13
N THR A 5 -1.83 26.99 -0.41
CA THR A 5 -2.77 26.27 0.43
C THR A 5 -2.96 24.83 -0.04
N SER A 6 -1.93 24.22 -0.64
CA SER A 6 -1.95 22.79 -0.91
C SER A 6 -1.95 22.04 0.43
N PRO A 7 -3.03 21.31 0.79
CA PRO A 7 -3.16 20.77 2.13
C PRO A 7 -2.05 19.75 2.39
N GLN A 8 -1.42 19.87 3.55
CA GLN A 8 -0.47 18.90 4.07
C GLN A 8 -1.14 17.53 4.20
N LEU A 9 -0.42 16.44 3.92
CA LEU A 9 -0.92 15.10 4.20
C LEU A 9 -1.19 14.92 5.71
N SER A 10 -2.33 14.35 6.05
CA SER A 10 -2.74 14.09 7.45
C SER A 10 -1.95 12.95 8.13
N PHE A 11 -1.08 12.26 7.41
CA PHE A 11 -0.29 11.11 7.87
C PHE A 11 1.19 11.27 7.52
N GLY A 12 2.08 10.59 8.23
CA GLY A 12 3.53 10.61 8.06
C GLY A 12 4.28 10.92 9.36
N ALA A 13 5.61 11.02 9.29
CA ALA A 13 6.46 11.45 10.39
C ALA A 13 6.67 12.97 10.33
N ASP A 14 6.62 13.65 11.48
CA ASP A 14 6.70 15.12 11.56
C ASP A 14 8.07 15.66 11.13
N ASP A 15 9.14 14.90 11.31
CA ASP A 15 10.50 15.25 10.91
C ASP A 15 10.83 14.92 9.44
N LEU A 16 9.92 14.24 8.72
CA LEU A 16 10.09 13.83 7.32
C LEU A 16 9.05 14.47 6.38
N ARG A 17 8.47 15.60 6.81
CA ARG A 17 7.53 16.42 6.04
C ARG A 17 8.21 17.20 4.94
N LEU A 18 7.46 17.51 3.88
CA LEU A 18 7.88 18.54 2.94
C LEU A 18 7.77 19.92 3.63
N PRO A 19 8.76 20.80 3.44
CA PRO A 19 8.59 22.23 3.71
C PRO A 19 7.35 22.77 2.99
N ASP A 20 6.61 23.66 3.64
CA ASP A 20 5.33 24.19 3.13
C ASP A 20 5.50 24.79 1.74
N GLU A 21 6.56 25.58 1.55
CA GLU A 21 6.90 26.27 0.30
C GLU A 21 7.28 25.36 -0.87
N LEU A 22 7.51 24.07 -0.61
CA LEU A 22 7.80 23.09 -1.66
C LEU A 22 6.57 22.28 -2.08
N ARG A 23 5.44 22.33 -1.35
CA ARG A 23 4.30 21.43 -1.61
C ARG A 23 3.59 21.71 -2.93
N ALA A 24 3.05 22.92 -3.17
CA ALA A 24 2.43 23.16 -4.48
C ALA A 24 3.45 23.09 -5.62
N PRO A 25 4.64 23.71 -5.53
CA PRO A 25 5.60 23.64 -6.65
C PRO A 25 5.99 22.20 -7.01
N LEU A 26 6.18 21.32 -6.02
CA LEU A 26 6.44 19.91 -6.28
C LEU A 26 5.24 19.23 -6.95
N ARG A 27 4.03 19.38 -6.40
CA ARG A 27 2.81 18.75 -6.94
C ARG A 27 2.51 19.22 -8.37
N ASP A 28 2.68 20.51 -8.64
CA ASP A 28 2.56 21.08 -9.98
C ASP A 28 3.59 20.50 -10.94
N HIS A 29 4.82 20.30 -10.47
CA HIS A 29 5.86 19.66 -11.26
C HIS A 29 5.56 18.17 -11.52
N LEU A 30 5.13 17.41 -10.52
CA LEU A 30 4.74 16.00 -10.68
C LEU A 30 3.57 15.86 -11.67
N ALA A 31 2.59 16.76 -11.61
CA ALA A 31 1.50 16.82 -12.59
C ALA A 31 2.02 17.09 -14.01
N THR A 32 2.97 18.03 -14.16
CA THR A 32 3.63 18.31 -15.45
C THR A 32 4.39 17.09 -15.97
N LEU A 33 5.13 16.40 -15.11
CA LEU A 33 5.83 15.16 -15.47
C LEU A 33 4.85 14.09 -15.94
N LYS A 34 3.74 13.89 -15.23
CA LYS A 34 2.69 12.96 -15.64
C LYS A 34 2.19 13.25 -17.06
N GLN A 35 1.92 14.52 -17.38
CA GLN A 35 1.51 14.91 -18.73
C GLN A 35 2.58 14.61 -19.79
N ASN A 36 3.85 14.84 -19.47
CA ASN A 36 4.96 14.53 -20.36
C ASN A 36 5.11 13.01 -20.61
N TYR A 37 4.88 12.17 -19.59
CA TYR A 37 4.84 10.72 -19.74
C TYR A 37 3.67 10.26 -20.61
N LEU A 38 2.47 10.81 -20.39
CA LEU A 38 1.30 10.53 -21.21
C LEU A 38 1.53 10.86 -22.69
N GLN A 39 2.15 12.01 -22.99
CA GLN A 39 2.52 12.39 -24.37
C GLN A 39 3.52 11.43 -25.02
N ARG A 40 4.29 10.68 -24.22
CA ARG A 40 5.22 9.64 -24.67
C ARG A 40 4.59 8.25 -24.77
N GLY A 41 3.29 8.13 -24.51
CA GLY A 41 2.58 6.85 -24.53
C GLY A 41 2.79 5.98 -23.28
N TRP A 42 3.19 6.59 -22.15
CA TRP A 42 3.29 5.94 -20.83
C TRP A 42 2.10 6.34 -19.94
N GLY A 43 1.90 5.65 -18.80
CA GLY A 43 0.84 5.98 -17.86
C GLY A 43 -0.59 5.78 -18.37
N MET A 44 -0.76 4.85 -19.30
CA MET A 44 -2.09 4.39 -19.72
C MET A 44 -2.73 3.57 -18.61
N ARG A 45 -4.06 3.52 -18.61
CA ARG A 45 -4.81 2.78 -17.58
C ARG A 45 -4.78 1.28 -17.85
N VAL A 46 -4.39 0.49 -16.85
CA VAL A 46 -4.51 -0.97 -16.91
C VAL A 46 -5.96 -1.40 -16.75
N GLY A 47 -6.77 -0.62 -16.02
CA GLY A 47 -8.18 -0.89 -15.78
C GLY A 47 -8.45 -2.14 -14.93
N TRP A 48 -9.73 -2.46 -14.78
CA TRP A 48 -10.20 -3.59 -13.97
C TRP A 48 -10.30 -4.87 -14.79
N GLY A 49 -9.99 -5.99 -14.15
CA GLY A 49 -10.37 -7.33 -14.59
C GLY A 49 -11.73 -7.73 -14.02
N GLN A 50 -11.97 -9.03 -13.93
CA GLN A 50 -13.23 -9.64 -13.49
C GLN A 50 -13.12 -10.31 -12.12
N ARG A 51 -11.90 -10.61 -11.66
CA ARG A 51 -11.68 -11.35 -10.41
C ARG A 51 -10.64 -10.64 -9.55
N PRO A 52 -11.04 -9.57 -8.85
CA PRO A 52 -10.13 -8.84 -7.98
C PRO A 52 -9.86 -9.59 -6.67
N ALA A 53 -8.70 -9.32 -6.08
CA ALA A 53 -8.39 -9.60 -4.69
C ALA A 53 -7.80 -8.36 -4.02
N LEU A 54 -7.97 -8.25 -2.70
CA LEU A 54 -7.36 -7.21 -1.87
C LEU A 54 -6.11 -7.75 -1.18
N ILE A 55 -5.04 -6.95 -1.15
CA ILE A 55 -3.90 -7.16 -0.25
C ILE A 55 -3.66 -5.93 0.64
N VAL A 56 -3.65 -6.16 1.96
CA VAL A 56 -3.37 -5.15 3.00
C VAL A 56 -1.95 -5.36 3.53
N ILE A 57 -1.05 -4.41 3.24
CA ILE A 57 0.38 -4.57 3.49
C ILE A 57 0.83 -3.96 4.81
N ASP A 58 1.43 -4.78 5.68
CA ASP A 58 2.22 -4.39 6.88
C ASP A 58 1.55 -3.36 7.82
N MET A 59 0.22 -3.36 7.92
CA MET A 59 -0.56 -2.49 8.82
C MET A 59 -0.49 -3.02 10.27
N ALA A 60 0.73 -3.04 10.80
CA ALA A 60 1.09 -3.57 12.10
C ALA A 60 1.71 -2.48 13.00
N ARG A 61 1.68 -2.70 14.31
CA ARG A 61 2.07 -1.69 15.30
C ARG A 61 3.45 -1.08 15.07
N TYR A 62 4.44 -1.86 14.66
CA TYR A 62 5.82 -1.38 14.44
C TYR A 62 5.92 -0.23 13.42
N TRP A 63 4.96 -0.13 12.50
CA TRP A 63 4.88 0.96 11.52
C TRP A 63 3.86 2.05 11.90
N LEU A 64 2.82 1.69 12.66
CA LEU A 64 1.70 2.60 12.97
C LEU A 64 1.91 3.41 14.24
N ASP A 65 2.77 2.95 15.14
CA ASP A 65 3.05 3.60 16.43
C ASP A 65 4.21 4.59 16.29
N PRO A 66 3.99 5.92 16.37
CA PRO A 66 5.04 6.94 16.18
C PRO A 66 6.21 6.85 17.18
N GLU A 67 6.05 6.12 18.28
CA GLU A 67 7.14 5.89 19.24
C GLU A 67 8.14 4.82 18.77
N MET A 68 7.80 4.06 17.72
CA MET A 68 8.66 3.02 17.16
C MET A 68 9.68 3.56 16.14
N GLN A 69 10.80 2.85 15.98
CA GLN A 69 11.95 3.26 15.15
C GLN A 69 11.58 3.75 13.74
N ILE A 70 10.60 3.10 13.10
CA ILE A 70 10.15 3.44 11.74
C ILE A 70 8.67 3.84 11.69
N GLY A 71 8.07 4.03 12.86
CA GLY A 71 6.65 4.27 13.02
C GLY A 71 6.26 5.71 12.68
N SER A 72 4.99 5.92 12.37
CA SER A 72 4.45 7.23 11.97
C SER A 72 2.94 7.28 12.19
N ASN A 73 2.38 8.48 12.32
CA ASN A 73 0.92 8.63 12.34
C ASN A 73 0.37 8.27 10.95
N LEU A 74 -0.43 7.22 10.86
CA LEU A 74 -1.01 6.71 9.63
C LEU A 74 -2.54 6.52 9.74
N ASP A 75 -3.19 7.27 10.62
CA ASP A 75 -4.61 7.06 10.94
C ASP A 75 -5.54 7.28 9.74
N SER A 76 -5.30 8.31 8.92
CA SER A 76 -6.10 8.53 7.70
C SER A 76 -5.89 7.42 6.66
N VAL A 77 -4.69 6.82 6.62
CA VAL A 77 -4.38 5.68 5.74
C VAL A 77 -5.08 4.42 6.25
N MET A 78 -5.12 4.21 7.57
CA MET A 78 -5.92 3.16 8.19
C MET A 78 -7.40 3.33 7.86
N GLU A 79 -7.94 4.54 7.91
CA GLU A 79 -9.34 4.81 7.58
C GLU A 79 -9.66 4.42 6.13
N GLY A 80 -8.86 4.87 5.16
CA GLY A 80 -8.99 4.47 3.76
C GLY A 80 -8.83 2.97 3.55
N THR A 81 -7.89 2.34 4.26
CA THR A 81 -7.69 0.88 4.24
C THR A 81 -8.92 0.14 4.74
N CYS A 82 -9.51 0.58 5.86
CA CYS A 82 -10.70 -0.03 6.43
C CYS A 82 -11.93 0.15 5.52
N GLN A 83 -12.07 1.29 4.83
CA GLN A 83 -13.13 1.50 3.84
C GLN A 83 -13.04 0.48 2.70
N VAL A 84 -11.85 0.33 2.09
CA VAL A 84 -11.62 -0.63 1.00
C VAL A 84 -11.82 -2.06 1.51
N LEU A 85 -11.27 -2.40 2.68
CA LEU A 85 -11.42 -3.71 3.30
C LEU A 85 -12.89 -4.06 3.57
N ALA A 86 -13.67 -3.13 4.11
CA ALA A 86 -15.10 -3.33 4.34
C ALA A 86 -15.87 -3.56 3.03
N ALA A 87 -15.55 -2.82 1.96
CA ALA A 87 -16.16 -3.03 0.65
C ALA A 87 -15.75 -4.36 0.03
N SER A 88 -14.48 -4.76 0.12
CA SER A 88 -14.00 -6.06 -0.35
C SER A 88 -14.69 -7.22 0.37
N ARG A 89 -14.91 -7.10 1.68
CA ARG A 89 -15.69 -8.08 2.47
C ARG A 89 -17.14 -8.18 2.00
N ARG A 90 -17.80 -7.05 1.69
CA ARG A 90 -19.17 -7.06 1.14
C ARG A 90 -19.25 -7.68 -0.25
N ALA A 91 -18.26 -7.38 -1.09
CA ALA A 91 -18.15 -7.95 -2.43
C ALA A 91 -17.74 -9.44 -2.44
N GLY A 92 -17.37 -10.02 -1.29
CA GLY A 92 -17.00 -11.42 -1.17
C GLY A 92 -15.71 -11.78 -1.91
N ILE A 93 -14.84 -10.81 -2.17
CA ILE A 93 -13.58 -11.05 -2.89
C ILE A 93 -12.49 -11.58 -1.94
N PRO A 94 -11.49 -12.33 -2.44
CA PRO A 94 -10.39 -12.79 -1.60
C PRO A 94 -9.58 -11.65 -0.99
N ILE A 95 -9.24 -11.79 0.29
CA ILE A 95 -8.50 -10.79 1.08
C ILE A 95 -7.24 -11.44 1.66
N PHE A 96 -6.12 -10.77 1.44
CA PHE A 96 -4.81 -11.12 1.97
C PHE A 96 -4.28 -10.00 2.86
N PHE A 97 -3.66 -10.36 3.97
CA PHE A 97 -2.88 -9.47 4.81
C PHE A 97 -1.41 -9.86 4.73
N THR A 98 -0.52 -8.92 5.00
CA THR A 98 0.89 -9.25 5.21
C THR A 98 1.40 -8.65 6.52
N SER A 99 2.41 -9.31 7.08
CA SER A 99 3.21 -8.78 8.16
C SER A 99 4.62 -9.38 8.11
N LEU A 100 5.55 -8.81 8.87
CA LEU A 100 6.93 -9.26 8.90
C LEU A 100 7.07 -10.63 9.56
N ALA A 101 7.68 -11.57 8.82
CA ALA A 101 8.16 -12.84 9.33
C ALA A 101 9.46 -12.62 10.13
N TRP A 102 9.35 -12.02 11.32
CA TRP A 102 10.51 -11.75 12.15
C TRP A 102 11.06 -13.05 12.78
N ASP A 103 12.31 -13.35 12.51
CA ASP A 103 13.08 -14.39 13.19
C ASP A 103 14.45 -13.83 13.59
N PRO A 104 14.79 -13.73 14.90
CA PRO A 104 16.11 -13.26 15.31
C PRO A 104 17.25 -14.22 14.94
N ALA A 105 16.96 -15.48 14.57
CA ALA A 105 17.94 -16.44 14.09
C ALA A 105 18.27 -16.27 12.60
N ASP A 106 17.52 -15.42 11.89
CA ASP A 106 17.77 -15.16 10.48
C ASP A 106 19.17 -14.55 10.24
N PRO A 107 19.91 -15.04 9.23
CA PRO A 107 21.23 -14.47 8.93
C PRO A 107 21.08 -13.03 8.45
N PRO A 108 22.01 -12.11 8.81
CA PRO A 108 21.95 -10.74 8.36
C PRO A 108 22.13 -10.65 6.85
N SER A 109 21.22 -9.93 6.19
CA SER A 109 21.33 -9.54 4.78
C SER A 109 22.13 -8.24 4.64
N PRO A 110 22.60 -7.88 3.43
CA PRO A 110 23.20 -6.57 3.18
C PRO A 110 22.31 -5.39 3.59
N GLN A 111 20.98 -5.52 3.49
CA GLN A 111 20.03 -4.48 3.92
C GLN A 111 20.08 -4.23 5.42
N ASN A 112 20.42 -5.24 6.24
CA ASN A 112 20.56 -5.07 7.69
C ASN A 112 21.71 -4.11 8.07
N ARG A 113 22.61 -3.78 7.13
CA ARG A 113 23.60 -2.70 7.31
C ARG A 113 23.02 -1.30 7.11
N LYS A 114 21.95 -1.17 6.31
CA LYS A 114 21.24 0.09 6.04
C LYS A 114 20.18 0.38 7.11
N LEU A 115 19.44 -0.65 7.53
CA LEU A 115 18.46 -0.58 8.61
C LEU A 115 18.71 -1.74 9.59
N LYS A 116 19.14 -1.40 10.80
CA LYS A 116 19.18 -2.34 11.92
C LYS A 116 17.86 -2.22 12.66
N TRP A 117 17.10 -3.31 12.68
CA TRP A 117 15.81 -3.36 13.36
C TRP A 117 16.01 -3.29 14.88
N SER A 118 15.25 -2.42 15.53
CA SER A 118 15.20 -2.28 16.99
C SER A 118 13.94 -2.97 17.54
N VAL A 119 14.03 -4.29 17.68
CA VAL A 119 12.93 -5.13 18.19
C VAL A 119 13.30 -5.61 19.60
N PRO A 120 12.61 -5.16 20.66
CA PRO A 120 12.85 -5.66 22.00
C PRO A 120 12.59 -7.17 22.11
N GLU A 121 13.39 -7.85 22.92
CA GLU A 121 13.26 -9.29 23.14
C GLU A 121 11.84 -9.66 23.62
N GLY A 122 11.25 -10.70 23.02
CA GLY A 122 9.90 -11.15 23.34
C GLY A 122 8.76 -10.23 22.86
N LYS A 123 9.05 -9.09 22.21
CA LYS A 123 8.03 -8.13 21.74
C LYS A 123 7.63 -8.25 20.27
N ALA A 124 8.35 -9.05 19.48
CA ALA A 124 8.11 -9.18 18.04
C ALA A 124 6.65 -9.55 17.70
N GLY A 125 6.04 -10.49 18.42
CA GLY A 125 4.66 -10.92 18.15
C GLY A 125 3.63 -9.80 18.35
N GLU A 126 3.84 -8.92 19.32
CA GLU A 126 2.99 -7.75 19.58
C GLU A 126 3.24 -6.65 18.54
N LEU A 127 4.51 -6.38 18.23
CA LEU A 127 4.92 -5.31 17.32
C LEU A 127 4.54 -5.58 15.86
N PHE A 128 4.59 -6.85 15.45
CA PHE A 128 4.26 -7.28 14.09
C PHE A 128 2.86 -7.90 13.99
N ALA A 129 2.04 -7.84 15.03
CA ALA A 129 0.62 -8.14 14.92
C ALA A 129 -0.09 -7.06 14.08
N LEU A 130 -1.06 -7.50 13.27
CA LEU A 130 -1.97 -6.59 12.58
C LEU A 130 -2.71 -5.70 13.59
N ASP A 131 -2.93 -4.45 13.22
CA ASP A 131 -3.70 -3.52 14.06
C ASP A 131 -5.16 -4.00 14.23
N ALA A 132 -5.68 -3.89 15.44
CA ALA A 132 -7.01 -4.36 15.78
C ALA A 132 -8.14 -3.67 14.98
N ARG A 133 -7.91 -2.44 14.49
CA ARG A 133 -8.87 -1.70 13.65
C ARG A 133 -9.19 -2.39 12.32
N LEU A 134 -8.32 -3.29 11.86
CA LEU A 134 -8.57 -4.10 10.67
C LEU A 134 -9.62 -5.19 10.89
N GLU A 135 -9.89 -5.55 12.15
CA GLU A 135 -10.83 -6.62 12.51
C GLU A 135 -10.57 -7.89 11.70
N HIS A 136 -9.30 -8.32 11.65
CA HIS A 136 -8.85 -9.49 10.88
C HIS A 136 -9.70 -10.73 11.21
N ARG A 137 -10.15 -11.44 10.17
CA ARG A 137 -11.00 -12.63 10.30
C ARG A 137 -10.20 -13.91 10.06
N PRO A 138 -10.50 -15.03 10.74
CA PRO A 138 -9.73 -16.27 10.61
C PRO A 138 -9.62 -16.84 9.18
N GLU A 139 -10.63 -16.59 8.34
CA GLU A 139 -10.67 -17.00 6.93
C GLU A 139 -9.82 -16.12 6.00
N GLU A 140 -9.40 -14.93 6.47
CA GLU A 140 -8.57 -14.01 5.70
C GLU A 140 -7.09 -14.37 5.87
N LYS A 141 -6.39 -14.59 4.76
CA LYS A 141 -5.04 -15.15 4.80
C LYS A 141 -4.02 -14.11 5.24
N ILE A 142 -3.21 -14.40 6.26
CA ILE A 142 -1.98 -13.65 6.56
C ILE A 142 -0.79 -14.31 5.86
N VAL A 143 -0.06 -13.54 5.06
CA VAL A 143 1.21 -13.91 4.44
C VAL A 143 2.34 -13.24 5.20
N TYR A 144 3.06 -14.04 5.99
CA TYR A 144 4.26 -13.57 6.67
C TYR A 144 5.41 -13.48 5.67
N LYS A 145 6.00 -12.29 5.53
CA LYS A 145 7.04 -12.02 4.54
C LYS A 145 8.28 -11.43 5.19
N ARG A 146 9.46 -11.76 4.65
CA ARG A 146 10.75 -11.22 5.09
C ARG A 146 11.23 -10.04 4.25
N TYR A 147 10.75 -9.95 3.02
CA TYR A 147 11.20 -8.97 2.03
C TYR A 147 10.16 -7.86 1.82
N ALA A 148 10.55 -6.80 1.12
CA ALA A 148 9.67 -5.67 0.83
C ALA A 148 8.44 -6.12 0.02
N SER A 149 8.67 -6.76 -1.13
CA SER A 149 7.60 -7.35 -1.94
C SER A 149 6.92 -8.49 -1.21
N SER A 150 5.59 -8.52 -1.30
CA SER A 150 4.75 -9.58 -0.76
C SER A 150 4.86 -10.91 -1.52
N PHE A 151 5.47 -10.91 -2.71
CA PHE A 151 5.69 -12.11 -3.52
C PHE A 151 7.01 -12.81 -3.22
N LYS A 152 8.06 -12.04 -2.96
CA LYS A 152 9.41 -12.60 -2.81
C LYS A 152 9.48 -13.51 -1.58
N GLY A 153 9.83 -14.78 -1.82
CA GLY A 153 10.00 -15.76 -0.74
C GLY A 153 8.70 -16.14 -0.03
N THR A 154 7.54 -15.89 -0.65
CA THR A 154 6.22 -16.32 -0.19
C THR A 154 5.56 -17.18 -1.28
N ASN A 155 4.37 -17.71 -1.01
CA ASN A 155 3.55 -18.40 -2.00
C ASN A 155 2.36 -17.54 -2.49
N LEU A 156 2.49 -16.19 -2.41
CA LEU A 156 1.40 -15.28 -2.76
C LEU A 156 0.98 -15.40 -4.23
N HIS A 157 1.95 -15.50 -5.14
CA HIS A 157 1.66 -15.66 -6.57
C HIS A 157 0.82 -16.92 -6.80
N GLU A 158 1.25 -18.06 -6.27
CA GLU A 158 0.56 -19.34 -6.42
C GLU A 158 -0.86 -19.30 -5.83
N MET A 159 -1.04 -18.64 -4.67
CA MET A 159 -2.37 -18.47 -4.09
C MET A 159 -3.29 -17.64 -5.00
N LEU A 160 -2.83 -16.48 -5.48
CA LEU A 160 -3.60 -15.62 -6.37
C LEU A 160 -3.92 -16.32 -7.70
N THR A 161 -2.94 -17.01 -8.31
CA THR A 161 -3.13 -17.78 -9.54
C THR A 161 -4.12 -18.93 -9.35
N SER A 162 -4.05 -19.65 -8.22
CA SER A 162 -4.99 -20.75 -7.92
C SER A 162 -6.45 -20.27 -7.79
N LEU A 163 -6.64 -19.03 -7.34
CA LEU A 163 -7.94 -18.36 -7.27
C LEU A 163 -8.32 -17.68 -8.59
N SER A 164 -7.47 -17.76 -9.62
CA SER A 164 -7.58 -17.07 -10.91
C SER A 164 -7.87 -15.57 -10.76
N ILE A 165 -7.17 -14.94 -9.82
CA ILE A 165 -7.18 -13.49 -9.67
C ILE A 165 -6.56 -12.85 -10.90
N ASP A 166 -7.19 -11.80 -11.41
CA ASP A 166 -6.66 -11.00 -12.52
C ASP A 166 -6.38 -9.55 -12.13
N THR A 167 -6.87 -9.12 -10.97
CA THR A 167 -6.72 -7.75 -10.46
C THR A 167 -6.31 -7.78 -9.00
N LEU A 168 -5.27 -7.04 -8.64
CA LEU A 168 -4.79 -6.93 -7.27
C LEU A 168 -4.95 -5.49 -6.79
N ILE A 169 -5.83 -5.29 -5.81
CA ILE A 169 -6.00 -4.02 -5.09
C ILE A 169 -4.94 -3.99 -3.99
N VAL A 170 -3.99 -3.05 -4.06
CA VAL A 170 -2.85 -2.97 -3.14
C VAL A 170 -3.04 -1.80 -2.17
N THR A 171 -3.13 -2.10 -0.88
CA THR A 171 -3.25 -1.12 0.22
C THR A 171 -2.17 -1.33 1.28
N GLY A 172 -2.08 -0.41 2.23
CA GLY A 172 -1.17 -0.50 3.37
C GLY A 172 0.13 0.28 3.16
N ILE A 173 1.23 -0.22 3.73
CA ILE A 173 2.45 0.57 3.92
C ILE A 173 3.75 -0.21 3.67
N SER A 174 4.85 0.43 3.29
CA SER A 174 4.96 1.85 2.94
C SER A 174 4.96 2.07 1.43
N THR A 175 4.43 3.22 0.96
CA THR A 175 4.26 3.56 -0.46
C THR A 175 5.52 3.35 -1.27
N SER A 176 6.67 3.82 -0.79
CA SER A 176 7.94 3.78 -1.51
C SER A 176 8.72 2.46 -1.36
N HIS A 177 8.24 1.55 -0.51
CA HIS A 177 8.92 0.29 -0.22
C HIS A 177 8.02 -0.91 -0.47
N CYS A 178 7.31 -1.41 0.54
CA CYS A 178 6.58 -2.68 0.44
C CYS A 178 5.43 -2.61 -0.57
N VAL A 179 4.73 -1.48 -0.63
CA VAL A 179 3.67 -1.24 -1.62
C VAL A 179 4.28 -1.21 -3.02
N TYR A 180 5.25 -0.31 -3.27
CA TYR A 180 5.92 -0.21 -4.57
C TYR A 180 6.50 -1.55 -5.05
N ALA A 181 7.24 -2.25 -4.19
CA ALA A 181 7.85 -3.53 -4.53
C ALA A 181 6.81 -4.61 -4.83
N THR A 182 5.68 -4.61 -4.10
CA THR A 182 4.58 -5.54 -4.38
C THR A 182 3.89 -5.20 -5.71
N CYS A 183 3.65 -3.92 -6.01
CA CYS A 183 3.12 -3.48 -7.31
C CYS A 183 4.05 -3.89 -8.46
N ARG A 184 5.36 -3.68 -8.31
CA ARG A 184 6.36 -4.05 -9.32
C ARG A 184 6.38 -5.54 -9.61
N ASP A 185 6.33 -6.39 -8.59
CA ASP A 185 6.28 -7.84 -8.79
C ASP A 185 4.90 -8.32 -9.30
N ALA A 186 3.83 -7.55 -9.10
CA ALA A 186 2.48 -7.90 -9.54
C ALA A 186 2.21 -7.58 -11.00
N VAL A 187 2.77 -6.49 -11.55
CA VAL A 187 2.31 -5.88 -12.83
C VAL A 187 2.39 -6.81 -14.04
N ASP A 188 3.31 -7.77 -14.05
CA ASP A 188 3.45 -8.74 -15.15
C ASP A 188 2.36 -9.83 -15.14
N SER A 189 1.63 -9.99 -14.02
CA SER A 189 0.69 -11.08 -13.79
C SER A 189 -0.73 -10.62 -13.45
N PHE A 190 -0.87 -9.43 -12.86
CA PHE A 190 -2.14 -8.90 -12.37
C PHE A 190 -2.28 -7.43 -12.77
N ARG A 191 -3.51 -7.01 -13.03
CA ARG A 191 -3.85 -5.59 -13.11
C ARG A 191 -3.74 -5.00 -11.70
N VAL A 192 -2.89 -4.00 -11.51
CA VAL A 192 -2.67 -3.42 -10.19
C VAL A 192 -3.53 -2.18 -10.04
N ILE A 193 -4.33 -2.13 -8.97
CA ILE A 193 -5.11 -0.96 -8.57
C ILE A 193 -4.61 -0.50 -7.20
N VAL A 194 -4.32 0.80 -7.06
CA VAL A 194 -3.82 1.37 -5.81
C VAL A 194 -4.75 2.50 -5.34
N PRO A 195 -5.58 2.27 -4.30
CA PRO A 195 -6.41 3.31 -3.72
C PRO A 195 -5.53 4.32 -2.98
N LYS A 196 -5.43 5.55 -3.49
CA LYS A 196 -4.46 6.58 -3.05
C LYS A 196 -4.52 6.82 -1.54
N GLU A 197 -5.72 6.94 -0.98
CA GLU A 197 -5.94 7.22 0.44
C GLU A 197 -5.78 5.99 1.34
N ALA A 198 -5.63 4.80 0.75
CA ALA A 198 -5.41 3.54 1.47
C ALA A 198 -3.94 3.06 1.43
N ILE A 199 -3.02 3.92 0.99
CA ILE A 199 -1.57 3.67 1.09
C ILE A 199 -0.87 4.82 1.79
N GLY A 200 0.21 4.51 2.52
CA GLY A 200 0.86 5.49 3.38
C GLY A 200 2.38 5.38 3.41
N GLU A 201 3.03 6.44 3.86
CA GLU A 201 4.48 6.53 3.96
C GLU A 201 4.86 7.47 5.11
N ARG A 202 6.04 7.27 5.69
CA ARG A 202 6.57 8.15 6.75
C ARG A 202 7.09 9.47 6.19
N CYS A 203 7.66 9.44 4.98
CA CYS A 203 8.20 10.61 4.30
C CYS A 203 7.26 11.09 3.19
N GLU A 204 6.84 12.36 3.28
CA GLU A 204 5.88 12.97 2.36
C GLU A 204 6.39 13.03 0.92
N LEU A 205 7.65 13.39 0.71
CA LEU A 205 8.26 13.42 -0.63
C LEU A 205 8.27 12.03 -1.29
N MET A 206 8.63 11.00 -0.51
CA MET A 206 8.69 9.63 -1.02
C MET A 206 7.29 9.11 -1.36
N HIS A 207 6.25 9.52 -0.62
CA HIS A 207 4.88 9.21 -0.98
C HIS A 207 4.51 9.79 -2.35
N GLU A 208 4.68 11.09 -2.52
CA GLU A 208 4.25 11.81 -3.74
C GLU A 208 4.97 11.30 -5.01
N VAL A 209 6.28 11.07 -4.92
CA VAL A 209 7.07 10.58 -6.07
C VAL A 209 6.69 9.14 -6.42
N ASN A 210 6.53 8.27 -5.43
CA ASN A 210 6.18 6.87 -5.70
C ASN A 210 4.72 6.68 -6.11
N LEU A 211 3.80 7.57 -5.72
CA LEU A 211 2.46 7.59 -6.31
C LEU A 211 2.53 7.83 -7.82
N LEU A 212 3.31 8.82 -8.26
CA LEU A 212 3.49 9.09 -9.69
C LEU A 212 4.10 7.87 -10.39
N ASP A 213 5.19 7.31 -9.84
CA ASP A 213 5.90 6.20 -10.46
C ASP A 213 5.02 4.94 -10.57
N ILE A 214 4.22 4.65 -9.54
CA ILE A 214 3.23 3.57 -9.60
C ILE A 214 2.22 3.84 -10.71
N ASP A 215 1.67 5.06 -10.80
CA ASP A 215 0.60 5.39 -11.74
C ASP A 215 1.04 5.41 -13.21
N ILE A 216 2.32 5.67 -13.48
CA ILE A 216 2.84 5.74 -14.85
C ILE A 216 3.32 4.40 -15.41
N ASP A 217 3.67 3.44 -14.54
CA ASP A 217 4.41 2.24 -14.96
C ASP A 217 3.94 0.92 -14.31
N LEU A 218 3.24 0.97 -13.17
CA LEU A 218 2.93 -0.23 -12.38
C LEU A 218 1.45 -0.56 -12.26
N GLY A 219 0.58 0.44 -12.30
CA GLY A 219 -0.83 0.24 -12.09
C GLY A 219 -1.60 1.54 -12.02
N ASP A 220 -2.86 1.41 -11.67
CA ASP A 220 -3.81 2.50 -11.66
C ASP A 220 -3.92 3.05 -10.24
N VAL A 221 -3.29 4.21 -9.96
CA VAL A 221 -3.56 4.97 -8.74
C VAL A 221 -4.89 5.70 -8.91
N THR A 222 -5.81 5.50 -7.98
CA THR A 222 -7.19 6.01 -8.06
C THR A 222 -7.70 6.38 -6.67
N PRO A 223 -8.65 7.33 -6.54
CA PRO A 223 -9.29 7.60 -5.25
C PRO A 223 -9.99 6.36 -4.67
N VAL A 224 -9.97 6.20 -3.35
CA VAL A 224 -10.73 5.16 -2.64
C VAL A 224 -12.18 5.12 -3.09
N ALA A 225 -12.82 6.27 -3.30
CA ALA A 225 -14.22 6.35 -3.74
C ALA A 225 -14.51 5.59 -5.05
N GLU A 226 -13.60 5.60 -6.02
CA GLU A 226 -13.76 4.86 -7.28
C GLU A 226 -13.61 3.35 -7.06
N VAL A 227 -12.71 2.94 -6.18
CA VAL A 227 -12.51 1.54 -5.79
C VAL A 227 -13.75 1.00 -5.06
N LEU A 228 -14.32 1.78 -4.15
CA LEU A 228 -15.57 1.43 -3.47
C LEU A 228 -16.72 1.27 -4.46
N ALA A 229 -16.87 2.21 -5.40
CA ALA A 229 -17.92 2.14 -6.42
C ALA A 229 -17.77 0.88 -7.30
N HIS A 230 -16.54 0.49 -7.67
CA HIS A 230 -16.29 -0.75 -8.40
C HIS A 230 -16.71 -1.99 -7.58
N LEU A 231 -16.27 -2.07 -6.32
CA LEU A 231 -16.57 -3.22 -5.44
C LEU A 231 -18.06 -3.36 -5.13
N ASP A 232 -18.76 -2.25 -4.91
CA ASP A 232 -20.21 -2.26 -4.71
C ASP A 232 -20.95 -2.71 -5.97
N GLY A 233 -20.43 -2.39 -7.17
CA GLY A 233 -20.94 -2.87 -8.45
C GLY A 233 -20.87 -4.39 -8.61
N LEU A 234 -19.78 -5.03 -8.19
CA LEU A 234 -19.64 -6.50 -8.21
C LEU A 234 -20.70 -7.20 -7.35
N THR A 235 -21.10 -6.58 -6.23
CA THR A 235 -22.10 -7.14 -5.31
C THR A 235 -23.50 -7.14 -5.95
N ALA A 236 -23.82 -6.10 -6.72
CA ALA A 236 -25.10 -5.96 -7.40
C ALA A 236 -25.27 -7.03 -8.49
N GLU A 237 -24.21 -7.32 -9.26
CA GLU A 237 -24.20 -8.35 -10.30
C GLU A 237 -24.31 -9.77 -9.72
N ALA A 238 -23.72 -10.03 -8.55
CA ALA A 238 -23.84 -11.32 -7.88
C ALA A 238 -25.24 -11.60 -7.28
N SER A 239 -26.04 -10.54 -7.10
CA SER A 239 -27.39 -10.62 -6.52
C SER A 239 -28.53 -10.62 -7.56
N SER A 240 -28.19 -10.47 -8.85
CA SER A 240 -29.11 -10.48 -10.00
C SER A 240 -29.09 -11.80 -10.75
#